data_AF-A0A661MCR6-F1
#
_entry.id   AF-A0A661MCR6-F1
#
_cell.length_a   1.000
_cell.length_b   1.000
_cell.length_c   1.000
_cell.angle_alpha   90.00
_cell.angle_beta   90.00
_cell.angle_gamma   90.00
#
_symmetry.space_group_name_H-M   'P 1'
#
loop_
_entity.id
_entity.type
_entity.pdbx_description
1 polymer ?
#
loop_
_entity_poly.entity_id
_entity_poly.type
_entity_poly.pdbx_seq_one_letter_code
_entity_poly.pdbx_strand_id
1 'polypeptide(L)' 'MAKWFRWITNRADLNRDGYVDLKDAILSLQIISDISPSAIRPDYAISHADVNGDAKVGLQEAIYILQKASGLR' A
#
# COMPACT_ATOMS: atom_id res chain seq x y z
N MET A 1 -4.08 -31.33 3.67
CA MET A 1 -4.86 -30.24 4.29
C MET A 1 -4.82 -29.05 3.35
N ALA A 2 -5.95 -28.70 2.72
CA ALA A 2 -6.02 -27.64 1.73
C ALA A 2 -5.82 -26.25 2.39
N LYS A 3 -4.94 -25.43 1.80
CA LYS A 3 -4.73 -24.02 2.18
C LYS A 3 -5.87 -23.20 1.60
N TRP A 4 -6.98 -23.14 2.32
CA TRP A 4 -8.13 -22.31 1.97
C TRP A 4 -7.81 -20.84 2.29
N PHE A 5 -7.86 -20.00 1.25
CA PHE A 5 -8.00 -18.53 1.31
C PHE A 5 -7.16 -17.78 2.36
N ARG A 6 -5.95 -17.40 1.94
CA ARG A 6 -5.18 -16.35 2.59
C ARG A 6 -5.81 -14.99 2.28
N TRP A 7 -6.91 -14.65 2.95
CA TRP A 7 -7.33 -13.26 3.10
C TRP A 7 -6.36 -12.56 4.06
N ILE A 8 -5.09 -12.44 3.66
CA ILE A 8 -4.30 -11.35 4.20
C ILE A 8 -4.89 -10.13 3.51
N THR A 9 -5.66 -9.35 4.25
CA THR A 9 -5.87 -7.96 3.91
C THR A 9 -4.49 -7.34 3.77
N ASN A 10 -4.01 -7.21 2.54
CA ASN A 10 -2.73 -6.59 2.24
C ASN A 10 -2.87 -5.09 2.46
N ARG A 11 -2.82 -4.70 3.74
CA ARG A 11 -2.75 -3.29 4.13
C ARG A 11 -1.58 -2.64 3.41
N ALA A 12 -1.83 -1.45 2.89
CA ALA A 12 -0.91 -0.67 2.06
C ALA A 12 -0.61 -1.19 0.63
N ASP A 13 -1.43 -2.10 0.09
CA ASP A 13 -1.42 -2.42 -1.36
C ASP A 13 -2.10 -1.27 -2.14
N LEU A 14 -1.29 -0.40 -2.74
CA LEU A 14 -1.72 0.84 -3.39
C LEU A 14 -2.05 0.62 -4.87
N ASN A 15 -1.41 -0.35 -5.52
CA ASN A 15 -1.63 -0.64 -6.95
C ASN A 15 -2.62 -1.79 -7.19
N ARG A 16 -3.09 -2.46 -6.13
CA ARG A 16 -4.01 -3.60 -6.14
C ARG A 16 -3.44 -4.83 -6.86
N ASP A 17 -2.12 -5.04 -6.82
CA ASP A 17 -1.47 -6.21 -7.40
C ASP A 17 -1.41 -7.42 -6.44
N GLY A 18 -1.88 -7.24 -5.21
CA GLY A 18 -1.91 -8.30 -4.19
C GLY A 18 -0.59 -8.50 -3.47
N TYR A 19 0.37 -7.57 -3.62
CA TYR A 19 1.61 -7.52 -2.86
C TYR A 19 1.67 -6.21 -2.07
N VAL A 20 2.56 -6.16 -1.07
CA VAL A 20 2.88 -4.93 -0.33
C VAL A 20 4.39 -4.80 -0.41
N ASP A 21 4.87 -4.09 -1.43
CA ASP A 21 6.27 -4.09 -1.81
C ASP A 21 6.80 -2.70 -2.19
N LEU A 22 8.04 -2.63 -2.70
CA LEU A 22 8.67 -1.35 -3.04
C LEU A 22 7.93 -0.58 -4.14
N LYS A 23 7.11 -1.22 -4.99
CA LYS A 23 6.29 -0.51 -5.97
C LYS A 23 5.25 0.36 -5.27
N ASP A 24 4.60 -0.15 -4.23
CA ASP A 24 3.66 0.64 -3.43
C ASP A 24 4.39 1.81 -2.75
N ALA A 25 5.59 1.57 -2.20
CA ALA A 25 6.37 2.64 -1.58
C ALA A 25 6.72 3.75 -2.59
N ILE A 26 7.12 3.39 -3.82
CA ILE A 26 7.41 4.35 -4.88
C ILE A 26 6.17 5.16 -5.26
N LEU A 27 4.99 4.51 -5.35
CA LEU A 27 3.74 5.21 -5.66
C LEU A 27 3.38 6.26 -4.62
N SER A 28 3.53 5.95 -3.33
CA SER A 28 3.35 6.94 -2.25
C SER A 28 4.38 8.07 -2.36
N LEU A 29 5.66 7.76 -2.59
CA LEU A 29 6.72 8.75 -2.75
C LEU A 29 6.53 9.68 -3.97
N GLN A 30 5.98 9.16 -5.07
CA GLN A 30 5.60 9.97 -6.23
C GLN A 30 4.53 11.00 -5.84
N ILE A 31 3.46 10.56 -5.17
CA ILE A 31 2.35 11.44 -4.76
C ILE A 31 2.83 12.57 -3.85
N ILE A 32 3.62 12.27 -2.81
CA ILE A 32 4.12 13.32 -1.90
C ILE A 32 5.12 14.27 -2.55
N SER A 33 5.70 13.86 -3.68
CA SER A 33 6.62 14.67 -4.48
C SER A 33 5.90 15.43 -5.61
N ASP A 34 4.57 15.44 -5.62
CA ASP A 34 3.73 16.04 -6.66
C ASP A 34 4.01 15.46 -8.07
N ILE A 35 4.42 14.18 -8.13
CA ILE A 35 4.60 13.42 -9.35
C ILE A 35 3.36 12.55 -9.55
N SER A 36 2.68 12.70 -10.68
CA SER A 36 1.54 11.86 -11.04
C SER A 36 1.95 10.39 -11.19
N PRO A 37 1.49 9.47 -10.32
CA PRO A 37 1.78 8.05 -10.45
C PRO A 37 1.01 7.45 -11.64
N SER A 38 1.49 6.30 -12.13
CA SER A 38 0.85 5.60 -13.26
C SER A 38 -0.46 4.89 -12.88
N ALA A 39 -0.59 4.44 -11.63
CA ALA A 39 -1.80 3.81 -11.12
C ALA A 39 -1.86 3.86 -9.59
N ILE A 40 -3.01 4.28 -9.07
CA ILE A 40 -3.45 4.05 -7.68
C ILE A 40 -4.82 3.40 -7.76
N ARG A 41 -5.09 2.47 -6.85
CA ARG A 41 -6.39 1.82 -6.78
C ARG A 41 -7.52 2.84 -6.55
N PRO A 42 -8.65 2.74 -7.29
CA PRO A 42 -9.75 3.71 -7.18
C PRO A 42 -10.52 3.62 -5.86
N ASP A 43 -10.40 2.50 -5.15
CA ASP A 43 -11.07 2.21 -3.89
C ASP A 43 -10.20 2.55 -2.66
N TYR A 44 -9.17 3.40 -2.80
CA TYR A 44 -8.18 3.71 -1.75
C TYR A 44 -8.80 3.92 -0.36
N ALA A 45 -9.77 4.83 -0.24
CA ALA A 45 -10.41 5.18 1.03
C ALA A 45 -11.14 4.03 1.75
N ILE A 46 -11.51 2.95 1.04
CA ILE A 46 -12.22 1.79 1.61
C ILE A 46 -11.39 0.50 1.56
N SER A 47 -10.18 0.57 1.02
CA SER A 47 -9.39 -0.58 0.62
C SER A 47 -8.48 -1.18 1.69
N HIS A 48 -8.42 -0.56 2.87
CA HIS A 48 -7.37 -0.78 3.89
C HIS A 48 -5.94 -0.45 3.41
N ALA A 49 -5.78 0.13 2.22
CA ALA A 49 -4.50 0.64 1.75
C ALA A 49 -4.11 1.94 2.46
N ASP A 50 -5.10 2.70 2.89
CA ASP A 50 -4.96 3.81 3.84
C ASP A 50 -4.59 3.28 5.22
N VAL A 51 -3.34 3.49 5.64
CA VAL A 51 -2.77 2.89 6.85
C VAL A 51 -3.15 3.70 8.09
N ASN A 52 -3.18 5.03 7.98
CA ASN A 52 -3.47 5.93 9.09
C ASN A 52 -4.93 6.41 9.12
N GLY A 53 -5.72 6.15 8.08
CA GLY A 53 -7.14 6.48 7.98
C GLY A 53 -7.43 7.94 7.65
N ASP A 54 -6.49 8.67 7.02
CA ASP A 54 -6.65 10.10 6.72
C ASP A 54 -7.19 10.39 5.31
N ALA A 55 -7.50 9.33 4.54
CA ALA A 55 -7.96 9.35 3.17
C ALA A 55 -6.98 9.99 2.18
N LYS A 56 -5.68 10.07 2.50
CA LYS A 56 -4.62 10.59 1.64
C LYS A 56 -3.44 9.63 1.60
N VAL A 57 -2.90 9.40 0.40
CA VAL A 57 -1.62 8.69 0.30
C VAL A 57 -0.50 9.62 0.77
N GLY A 58 0.26 9.19 1.78
CA GLY A 58 1.32 9.98 2.38
C GLY A 58 2.51 9.16 2.88
N LEU A 59 3.35 9.81 3.69
CA LEU A 59 4.54 9.18 4.28
C LEU A 59 4.20 7.98 5.17
N GLN A 60 2.97 7.93 5.70
CA GLN A 60 2.49 6.87 6.57
C GLN A 60 2.43 5.54 5.81
N GLU A 61 1.91 5.54 4.58
CA GLU A 61 1.91 4.38 3.69
C GLU A 61 3.37 4.01 3.34
N ALA A 62 4.17 4.97 2.89
CA ALA A 62 5.56 4.71 2.49
C ALA A 62 6.38 4.06 3.62
N ILE A 63 6.29 4.60 4.84
CA ILE A 63 7.01 4.06 6.01
C ILE A 63 6.51 2.67 6.36
N TYR A 64 5.18 2.45 6.37
CA TYR A 64 4.61 1.13 6.65
C TYR A 64 5.07 0.08 5.65
N ILE A 65 5.04 0.42 4.36
CA ILE A 65 5.47 -0.48 3.27
C ILE A 65 6.97 -0.78 3.38
N LEU A 66 7.82 0.21 3.65
CA LEU A 66 9.26 -0.01 3.83
C LEU A 66 9.55 -0.91 5.04
N GLN A 67 8.79 -0.80 6.13
CA GLN A 67 8.90 -1.70 7.28
C GLN A 67 8.50 -3.14 6.92
N LYS A 68 7.43 -3.32 6.13
CA LYS A 68 7.04 -4.63 5.59
C LYS A 68 8.11 -5.22 4.67
N ALA A 69 8.58 -4.45 3.70
CA ALA A 69 9.57 -4.88 2.72
C ALA A 69 10.93 -5.24 3.36
N SER A 70 11.29 -4.57 4.45
CA SER A 70 12.51 -4.86 5.23
C SER A 70 12.35 -5.98 6.26
N GLY A 71 11.16 -6.56 6.40
CA GLY A 71 10.90 -7.63 7.36
C GLY A 71 10.87 -7.18 8.82
N LEU A 72 10.74 -5.88 9.08
CA LEU A 72 10.60 -5.35 10.44
C LEU A 72 9.21 -5.63 11.01
N ARG A 73 8.20 -5.88 10.17
CA ARG A 73 6.79 -6.13 10.53
C ARG A 73 6.09 -7.00 9.51
#